data_AF-A0A0R1GZK4-F1
#
_entry.id   AF-A0A0R1GZK4-F1
#
_cell.length_a   1.000
_cell.length_b   1.000
_cell.length_c   1.000
_cell.angle_alpha   90.00
_cell.angle_beta   90.00
_cell.angle_gamma   90.00
#
_symmetry.space_group_name_H-M   'P 1'
#
loop_
_entity.id
_entity.type
_entity.pdbx_description
1 polymer ?
#
loop_
_entity_poly.entity_id
_entity_poly.type
_entity_poly.pdbx_seq_one_letter_code
_entity_poly.pdbx_strand_id
1 'polypeptide(L)'
;MTKEPELMRLWPNFRDSLEYAAVKDYPQASVKEAVTYFGDLMAKVYPGRLQNWTAEQVCAVLSTIRQHVPASDDDRTAQAINDQVVQALLRYLARTDQIGADQAALETALSQLDQRKTLVAPLYQRQINTDPDLPKWRDYIARDISIYTYGWLAAYLHSAEAWAQRPAGVTSDFLATIVNALSEWAYDEFRKTPKSWTKKVLRALLTGPFMVNMTLSRDDYQRLVPTLKAFLAYTGAHGDLNEKRANDYQRFLTDLEPEVLAAVQAKFAEKAPLSATEQIAETAPDSLLAAAATLLADPKKLVAAAAVRDPDPEQNYLEHQHVAKQSAHKWQRQRAIAIHTQGVEAALTLWLRQADHPLPQGWDAQMTIGNMSGFVDLLYSQYLVAPADWENAFLRDFGEWSRQKQPDSGAQLQAITSLIGVLAEMKLLNQRQALQLPAALKGETVPNVPQPTKVKGKAISMKKARRLLKRKQH
;
A
#
# COMPACT_ATOMS: atom_id res chain seq x y z
N MET A 1 -10.53 -44.72 -3.57
CA MET A 1 -11.27 -44.18 -2.41
C MET A 1 -10.28 -43.41 -1.55
N THR A 2 -10.33 -42.08 -1.59
CA THR A 2 -9.54 -41.22 -0.69
C THR A 2 -10.09 -41.37 0.73
N LYS A 3 -9.22 -41.65 1.69
CA LYS A 3 -9.58 -41.79 3.11
C LYS A 3 -10.07 -40.42 3.59
N GLU A 4 -11.23 -40.36 4.25
CA GLU A 4 -11.76 -39.11 4.79
C GLU A 4 -10.72 -38.43 5.71
N PRO A 5 -10.45 -37.12 5.53
CA PRO A 5 -9.47 -36.40 6.34
C PRO A 5 -9.80 -36.50 7.83
N GLU A 6 -8.77 -36.67 8.67
CA GLU A 6 -8.93 -36.85 10.13
C GLU A 6 -9.74 -35.71 10.77
N LEU A 7 -9.52 -34.48 10.31
CA LEU A 7 -10.22 -33.27 10.72
C LEU A 7 -11.74 -33.35 10.49
N MET A 8 -12.18 -34.00 9.41
CA MET A 8 -13.60 -34.09 9.05
C MET A 8 -14.39 -35.02 9.96
N ARG A 9 -13.72 -35.94 10.67
CA ARG A 9 -14.36 -36.76 11.70
C ARG A 9 -14.80 -35.96 12.91
N LEU A 10 -14.16 -34.80 13.14
CA LEU A 10 -14.48 -33.89 14.24
C LEU A 10 -15.59 -32.90 13.86
N TRP A 11 -16.03 -32.89 12.60
CA TRP A 11 -17.02 -31.94 12.09
C TRP A 11 -18.33 -31.89 12.89
N PRO A 12 -18.98 -33.02 13.26
CA PRO A 12 -20.22 -32.96 14.05
C PRO A 12 -20.01 -32.23 15.38
N ASN A 13 -18.92 -32.53 16.08
CA ASN A 13 -18.60 -31.93 17.38
C ASN A 13 -18.20 -30.46 17.25
N PHE A 14 -17.47 -30.09 16.19
CA PHE A 14 -17.17 -28.69 15.90
C PHE A 14 -18.45 -27.90 15.63
N ARG A 15 -19.37 -28.43 14.81
CA ARG A 15 -20.64 -27.75 14.48
C ARG A 15 -21.48 -27.45 15.72
N ASP A 16 -21.43 -28.34 16.71
CA ASP A 16 -22.20 -28.21 17.95
C ASP A 16 -21.42 -27.45 19.05
N SER A 17 -20.24 -26.90 18.73
CA SER A 17 -19.37 -26.16 19.67
C SER A 17 -19.74 -24.67 19.79
N LEU A 18 -19.26 -24.03 20.87
CA LEU A 18 -19.42 -22.58 21.07
C LEU A 18 -18.66 -21.77 20.01
N GLU A 19 -17.52 -22.27 19.55
CA GLU A 19 -16.70 -21.60 18.54
C GLU A 19 -17.39 -21.51 17.19
N TYR A 20 -18.19 -22.53 16.84
CA TYR A 20 -18.99 -22.51 15.61
C TYR A 20 -20.05 -21.40 15.60
N ALA A 21 -20.50 -20.94 16.78
CA ALA A 21 -21.45 -19.83 16.85
C ALA A 21 -20.93 -18.54 16.20
N ALA A 22 -19.60 -18.36 16.12
CA ALA A 22 -18.97 -17.22 15.45
C ALA A 22 -19.03 -17.28 13.91
N VAL A 23 -19.30 -18.47 13.34
CA VAL A 23 -19.27 -18.71 11.89
C VAL A 23 -20.55 -19.36 11.37
N LYS A 24 -21.57 -19.51 12.22
CA LYS A 24 -22.85 -20.18 11.91
C LYS A 24 -23.65 -19.47 10.83
N ASP A 25 -23.41 -18.17 10.63
CA ASP A 25 -24.12 -17.35 9.65
C ASP A 25 -23.58 -17.57 8.22
N TYR A 26 -22.46 -18.29 8.06
CA TYR A 26 -21.95 -18.70 6.76
C TYR A 26 -22.64 -19.96 6.24
N PRO A 27 -22.77 -20.13 4.91
CA PRO A 27 -23.26 -21.37 4.33
C PRO A 27 -22.46 -22.57 4.82
N GLN A 28 -23.14 -23.59 5.35
CA GLN A 28 -22.48 -24.77 5.93
C GLN A 28 -21.49 -25.43 4.95
N ALA A 29 -21.80 -25.43 3.65
CA ALA A 29 -20.92 -25.94 2.60
C ALA A 29 -19.57 -25.19 2.56
N SER A 30 -19.60 -23.86 2.61
CA SER A 30 -18.39 -23.02 2.62
C SER A 30 -17.56 -23.23 3.89
N VAL A 31 -18.22 -23.34 5.05
CA VAL A 31 -17.52 -23.65 6.31
C VAL A 31 -16.83 -25.01 6.22
N LYS A 32 -17.53 -26.02 5.68
CA LYS A 32 -16.99 -27.37 5.52
C LYS A 32 -15.83 -27.42 4.53
N GLU A 33 -15.91 -26.67 3.43
CA GLU A 33 -14.86 -26.53 2.43
C GLU A 33 -13.61 -25.88 3.02
N ALA A 34 -13.76 -24.78 3.76
CA ALA A 34 -12.64 -24.10 4.43
C ALA A 34 -11.93 -25.02 5.44
N VAL A 35 -12.70 -25.76 6.25
CA VAL A 35 -12.17 -26.77 7.17
C VAL A 35 -11.40 -27.86 6.40
N THR A 36 -11.98 -28.38 5.33
CA THR A 36 -11.35 -29.43 4.50
C THR A 36 -10.05 -28.94 3.89
N TYR A 37 -10.08 -27.78 3.23
CA TYR A 37 -8.92 -27.16 2.59
C TYR A 37 -7.77 -26.94 3.58
N PHE A 38 -8.07 -26.38 4.76
CA PHE A 38 -7.07 -26.18 5.80
C PHE A 38 -6.49 -27.50 6.32
N GLY A 39 -7.35 -28.49 6.57
CA GLY A 39 -6.93 -29.82 7.03
C GLY A 39 -6.02 -30.53 6.04
N ASP A 40 -6.37 -30.50 4.76
CA ASP A 40 -5.57 -31.10 3.69
C ASP A 40 -4.22 -30.39 3.55
N LEU A 41 -4.20 -29.06 3.65
CA LEU A 41 -2.96 -28.30 3.60
C LEU A 41 -2.05 -28.58 4.80
N MET A 42 -2.62 -28.63 6.02
CA MET A 42 -1.86 -29.01 7.21
C MET A 42 -1.30 -30.43 7.10
N ALA A 43 -2.10 -31.41 6.66
CA ALA A 43 -1.64 -32.79 6.49
C ALA A 43 -0.55 -32.92 5.40
N LYS A 44 -0.60 -32.08 4.38
CA LYS A 44 0.42 -32.02 3.32
C LYS A 44 1.74 -31.41 3.80
N VAL A 45 1.69 -30.33 4.58
CA VAL A 45 2.88 -29.61 5.05
C VAL A 45 3.49 -30.27 6.29
N TYR A 46 2.66 -30.72 7.21
CA TYR A 46 3.04 -31.34 8.48
C TYR A 46 2.33 -32.70 8.64
N PRO A 47 2.82 -33.75 7.95
CA PRO A 47 2.21 -35.07 8.00
C PRO A 47 2.28 -35.64 9.42
N GLY A 48 1.17 -36.22 9.88
CA GLY A 48 1.06 -36.76 11.23
C GLY A 48 -0.39 -36.75 11.71
N ARG A 49 -0.57 -37.03 13.01
CA ARG A 49 -1.86 -36.87 13.68
C ARG A 49 -2.07 -35.42 14.09
N LEU A 50 -3.33 -35.01 14.25
CA LEU A 50 -3.69 -33.66 14.71
C LEU A 50 -2.96 -33.26 16.01
N GLN A 51 -2.74 -34.21 16.94
CA GLN A 51 -2.05 -33.95 18.22
C GLN A 51 -0.58 -33.53 18.06
N ASN A 52 0.00 -33.70 16.87
CA ASN A 52 1.37 -33.24 16.60
C ASN A 52 1.41 -31.79 16.12
N TRP A 53 0.26 -31.17 15.80
CA TRP A 53 0.19 -29.81 15.29
C TRP A 53 0.45 -28.80 16.40
N THR A 54 1.56 -28.07 16.30
CA THR A 54 1.92 -27.01 17.25
C THR A 54 1.34 -25.66 16.81
N ALA A 55 1.27 -24.69 17.72
CA ALA A 55 0.81 -23.33 17.40
C ALA A 55 1.65 -22.69 16.29
N GLU A 56 2.96 -22.92 16.31
CA GLU A 56 3.90 -22.43 15.29
C GLU A 56 3.58 -23.01 13.90
N GLN A 57 3.37 -24.33 13.80
CA GLN A 57 3.05 -25.00 12.55
C GLN A 57 1.71 -24.53 11.96
N VAL A 58 0.70 -24.42 12.82
CA VAL A 58 -0.62 -23.91 12.46
C VAL A 58 -0.51 -22.47 11.91
N CYS A 59 0.20 -21.59 12.63
CA CYS A 59 0.38 -20.21 12.18
C CYS A 59 1.22 -20.10 10.92
N ALA A 60 2.19 -20.98 10.70
CA ALA A 60 2.95 -21.03 9.45
C ALA A 60 2.02 -21.33 8.26
N VAL A 61 1.15 -22.34 8.37
CA VAL A 61 0.18 -22.68 7.31
C VAL A 61 -0.84 -21.57 7.10
N LEU A 62 -1.40 -21.01 8.18
CA LEU A 62 -2.29 -19.85 8.08
C LEU A 62 -1.62 -18.67 7.38
N SER A 63 -0.34 -18.42 7.68
CA SER A 63 0.44 -17.40 6.98
C SER A 63 0.50 -17.71 5.49
N THR A 64 0.77 -18.95 5.07
CA THR A 64 0.78 -19.36 3.66
C THR A 64 -0.58 -19.20 2.97
N ILE A 65 -1.69 -19.55 3.63
CA ILE A 65 -3.04 -19.34 3.09
C ILE A 65 -3.32 -17.85 2.90
N ARG A 66 -2.97 -17.03 3.90
CA ARG A 66 -3.09 -15.57 3.85
C ARG A 66 -2.11 -14.91 2.87
N GLN A 67 -1.03 -15.61 2.52
CA GLN A 67 -0.01 -15.08 1.63
C GLN A 67 -0.43 -15.09 0.17
N HIS A 68 -1.37 -15.95 -0.21
CA HIS A 68 -1.97 -15.91 -1.53
C HIS A 68 -2.84 -14.66 -1.60
N VAL A 69 -2.34 -13.63 -2.32
CA VAL A 69 -3.12 -12.42 -2.60
C VAL A 69 -4.23 -12.85 -3.55
N PRO A 70 -5.49 -12.72 -3.13
CA PRO A 70 -6.60 -13.15 -3.95
C PRO A 70 -6.70 -12.23 -5.18
N ALA A 71 -6.90 -12.81 -6.37
CA ALA A 71 -6.88 -12.08 -7.64
C ALA A 71 -8.09 -11.15 -7.82
N SER A 72 -9.15 -11.43 -7.07
CA SER A 72 -10.41 -10.68 -7.04
C SER A 72 -10.82 -10.31 -5.62
N ASP A 73 -11.75 -9.35 -5.48
CA ASP A 73 -12.35 -9.02 -4.18
C ASP A 73 -13.26 -10.16 -3.66
N ASP A 74 -13.81 -10.98 -4.56
CA ASP A 74 -14.52 -12.22 -4.20
C ASP A 74 -13.58 -13.21 -3.52
N ASP A 75 -12.38 -13.39 -4.07
CA ASP A 75 -11.37 -14.25 -3.46
C ASP A 75 -10.89 -13.67 -2.11
N ARG A 76 -10.90 -12.33 -1.92
CA ARG A 76 -10.60 -11.69 -0.61
C ARG A 76 -11.69 -11.94 0.41
N THR A 77 -12.95 -11.87 0.00
CA THR A 77 -14.08 -12.20 0.87
C THR A 77 -14.07 -13.67 1.24
N ALA A 78 -13.84 -14.56 0.27
CA ALA A 78 -13.66 -15.99 0.50
C ALA A 78 -12.48 -16.27 1.45
N GLN A 79 -11.35 -15.58 1.27
CA GLN A 79 -10.20 -15.69 2.17
C GLN A 79 -10.52 -15.19 3.59
N ALA A 80 -11.28 -14.09 3.73
CA ALA A 80 -11.69 -13.59 5.04
C ALA A 80 -12.64 -14.55 5.76
N ILE A 81 -13.57 -15.18 5.03
CA ILE A 81 -14.45 -16.24 5.55
C ILE A 81 -13.62 -17.45 5.96
N ASN A 82 -12.70 -17.91 5.10
CA ASN A 82 -11.80 -19.01 5.39
C ASN A 82 -10.95 -18.74 6.65
N ASP A 83 -10.41 -17.53 6.79
CA ASP A 83 -9.66 -17.10 7.97
C ASP A 83 -10.50 -17.21 9.25
N GLN A 84 -11.75 -16.74 9.23
CA GLN A 84 -12.62 -16.80 10.42
C GLN A 84 -13.04 -18.22 10.76
N VAL A 85 -13.38 -19.03 9.75
CA VAL A 85 -13.73 -20.44 9.92
C VAL A 85 -12.56 -21.23 10.49
N VAL A 86 -11.37 -21.07 9.93
CA VAL A 86 -10.19 -21.81 10.38
C VAL A 86 -9.78 -21.37 11.78
N GLN A 87 -9.85 -20.07 12.12
CA GLN A 87 -9.60 -19.62 13.49
C GLN A 87 -10.60 -20.21 14.49
N ALA A 88 -11.90 -20.21 14.18
CA ALA A 88 -12.92 -20.80 15.04
C ALA A 88 -12.68 -22.30 15.25
N LEU A 89 -12.35 -23.03 14.17
CA LEU A 89 -11.97 -24.43 14.24
C LEU A 89 -10.75 -24.65 15.15
N LEU A 90 -9.67 -23.89 14.97
CA LEU A 90 -8.44 -24.06 15.72
C LEU A 90 -8.63 -23.82 17.22
N ARG A 91 -9.44 -22.82 17.59
CA ARG A 91 -9.84 -22.57 18.99
C ARG A 91 -10.57 -23.77 19.58
N TYR A 92 -11.53 -24.32 18.84
CA TYR A 92 -12.24 -25.53 19.25
C TYR A 92 -11.28 -26.71 19.44
N LEU A 93 -10.37 -26.94 18.49
CA LEU A 93 -9.41 -28.05 18.55
C LEU A 93 -8.44 -27.92 19.72
N ALA A 94 -7.94 -26.72 20.00
CA ALA A 94 -7.06 -26.46 21.14
C ALA A 94 -7.81 -26.63 22.48
N ARG A 95 -9.02 -26.08 22.60
CA ARG A 95 -9.84 -26.21 23.84
C ARG A 95 -10.23 -27.65 24.16
N THR A 96 -10.36 -28.50 23.14
CA THR A 96 -10.76 -29.90 23.28
C THR A 96 -9.59 -30.88 23.17
N ASP A 97 -8.36 -30.37 23.29
CA ASP A 97 -7.10 -31.14 23.26
C ASP A 97 -6.96 -32.05 22.03
N GLN A 98 -7.55 -31.65 20.89
CA GLN A 98 -7.50 -32.40 19.64
C GLN A 98 -6.22 -32.11 18.83
N ILE A 99 -5.55 -30.98 19.12
CA ILE A 99 -4.24 -30.61 18.54
C ILE A 99 -3.20 -30.43 19.63
N GLY A 100 -1.91 -30.48 19.27
CA GLY A 100 -0.79 -30.33 20.21
C GLY A 100 -0.55 -28.88 20.65
N ALA A 101 -1.25 -27.92 20.07
CA ALA A 101 -1.18 -26.52 20.43
C ALA A 101 -2.03 -26.25 21.68
N ASP A 102 -1.38 -25.82 22.76
CA ASP A 102 -2.06 -25.26 23.92
C ASP A 102 -2.86 -24.00 23.53
N GLN A 103 -4.02 -23.79 24.18
CA GLN A 103 -4.92 -22.69 23.86
C GLN A 103 -4.26 -21.31 24.00
N ALA A 104 -3.47 -21.08 25.05
CA ALA A 104 -2.81 -19.79 25.26
C ALA A 104 -1.69 -19.56 24.23
N ALA A 105 -0.95 -20.62 23.89
CA ALA A 105 0.05 -20.58 22.82
C ALA A 105 -0.58 -20.27 21.46
N LEU A 106 -1.71 -20.92 21.14
CA LEU A 106 -2.46 -20.68 19.91
C LEU A 106 -2.98 -19.24 19.83
N GLU A 107 -3.63 -18.72 20.87
CA GLU A 107 -4.14 -17.34 20.86
C GLU A 107 -3.02 -16.30 20.74
N THR A 108 -1.88 -16.54 21.39
CA THR A 108 -0.70 -15.69 21.23
C THR A 108 -0.22 -15.69 19.77
N ALA A 109 -0.15 -16.86 19.15
CA ALA A 109 0.32 -16.99 17.78
C ALA A 109 -0.68 -16.38 16.76
N LEU A 110 -1.99 -16.58 16.95
CA LEU A 110 -3.03 -15.95 16.14
C LEU A 110 -3.02 -14.42 16.29
N SER A 111 -2.85 -13.90 17.52
CA SER A 111 -2.74 -12.46 17.76
C SER A 111 -1.53 -11.86 17.06
N GLN A 112 -0.37 -12.53 17.08
CA GLN A 112 0.81 -12.09 16.33
C GLN A 112 0.59 -12.11 14.82
N LEU A 113 -0.12 -13.11 14.30
CA LEU A 113 -0.50 -13.22 12.89
C LEU A 113 -1.40 -12.06 12.47
N ASP A 114 -2.34 -11.66 13.32
CA ASP A 114 -3.25 -10.52 13.08
C ASP A 114 -2.53 -9.17 13.25
N GLN A 115 -1.59 -9.06 14.20
CA GLN A 115 -0.73 -7.87 14.32
C GLN A 115 0.14 -7.67 13.06
N ARG A 116 0.64 -8.75 12.45
CA ARG A 116 1.33 -8.69 11.16
C ARG A 116 0.40 -8.26 10.02
N LYS A 117 -0.88 -8.60 10.08
CA LYS A 117 -1.90 -8.11 9.13
C LYS A 117 -2.11 -6.59 9.27
N THR A 118 -2.00 -6.03 10.48
CA THR A 118 -2.02 -4.57 10.71
C THR A 118 -0.70 -3.86 10.40
N LEU A 119 0.43 -4.57 10.38
CA LEU A 119 1.74 -4.02 9.98
C LEU A 119 1.90 -3.95 8.46
N VAL A 120 1.08 -4.68 7.70
CA VAL A 120 0.73 -4.30 6.34
C VAL A 120 -0.38 -3.26 6.48
N ALA A 121 0.00 -2.00 6.71
CA ALA A 121 -0.98 -0.92 6.69
C ALA A 121 -1.83 -1.09 5.42
N PRO A 122 -3.17 -1.11 5.50
CA PRO A 122 -3.92 -0.83 4.30
C PRO A 122 -3.42 0.54 3.87
N LEU A 123 -2.90 0.66 2.66
CA LEU A 123 -2.51 1.95 2.07
C LEU A 123 -3.70 2.93 1.94
N TYR A 124 -4.85 2.57 2.52
CA TYR A 124 -6.07 3.35 2.66
C TYR A 124 -6.64 3.13 4.06
N GLN A 125 -6.32 3.99 5.03
CA GLN A 125 -7.20 4.14 6.17
C GLN A 125 -8.48 4.81 5.66
N ARG A 126 -9.55 4.02 5.59
CA ARG A 126 -10.86 4.47 5.13
C ARG A 126 -11.35 5.62 6.01
N GLN A 127 -11.40 6.83 5.45
CA GLN A 127 -11.93 8.00 6.15
C GLN A 127 -13.45 7.87 6.21
N ILE A 128 -13.99 7.50 7.37
CA ILE A 128 -15.43 7.37 7.58
C ILE A 128 -15.93 8.66 8.20
N ASN A 129 -16.86 9.34 7.52
CA ASN A 129 -17.51 10.53 8.04
C ASN A 129 -18.26 10.21 9.35
N THR A 130 -17.93 10.93 10.43
CA THR A 130 -18.49 10.72 11.77
C THR A 130 -19.62 11.68 12.13
N ASP A 131 -20.23 12.34 11.14
CA ASP A 131 -21.38 13.22 11.34
C ASP A 131 -22.50 12.47 12.12
N PRO A 132 -22.91 12.97 13.31
CA PRO A 132 -23.92 12.32 14.12
C PRO A 132 -25.32 12.30 13.46
N ASP A 133 -25.56 13.14 12.47
CA ASP A 133 -26.84 13.19 11.72
C ASP A 133 -26.91 12.10 10.63
N LEU A 134 -25.79 11.47 10.29
CA LEU A 134 -25.76 10.32 9.39
C LEU A 134 -26.12 9.03 10.15
N PRO A 135 -26.81 8.08 9.50
CA PRO A 135 -26.92 6.73 10.02
C PRO A 135 -25.54 6.16 10.36
N LYS A 136 -25.46 5.41 11.47
CA LYS A 136 -24.22 4.72 11.86
C LYS A 136 -23.67 3.93 10.67
N TRP A 137 -22.39 4.12 10.40
CA TRP A 137 -21.67 3.32 9.40
C TRP A 137 -21.72 1.85 9.79
N ARG A 138 -21.90 0.97 8.81
CA ARG A 138 -22.04 -0.47 9.02
C ARG A 138 -21.12 -1.22 8.07
N ASP A 139 -20.20 -2.00 8.63
CA ASP A 139 -19.20 -2.76 7.88
C ASP A 139 -19.82 -3.70 6.85
N TYR A 140 -20.87 -4.42 7.25
CA TYR A 140 -21.53 -5.36 6.34
C TYR A 140 -22.16 -4.66 5.12
N ILE A 141 -22.64 -3.41 5.25
CA ILE A 141 -23.18 -2.66 4.11
C ILE A 141 -22.04 -2.25 3.19
N ALA A 142 -20.93 -1.76 3.73
CA ALA A 142 -19.75 -1.43 2.94
C ALA A 142 -19.22 -2.65 2.16
N ARG A 143 -19.22 -3.83 2.80
CA ARG A 143 -18.85 -5.10 2.19
C ARG A 143 -19.84 -5.51 1.10
N ASP A 144 -21.15 -5.44 1.36
CA ASP A 144 -22.18 -5.73 0.38
C ASP A 144 -22.03 -4.84 -0.85
N ILE A 145 -21.80 -3.53 -0.65
CA ILE A 145 -21.52 -2.58 -1.73
C ILE A 145 -20.37 -3.06 -2.60
N SER A 146 -19.23 -3.35 -1.98
CA SER A 146 -18.04 -3.84 -2.70
C SER A 146 -18.32 -5.12 -3.49
N ILE A 147 -18.99 -6.11 -2.88
CA ILE A 147 -19.32 -7.38 -3.54
C ILE A 147 -20.16 -7.15 -4.79
N TYR A 148 -21.29 -6.44 -4.68
CA TYR A 148 -22.15 -6.30 -5.86
C TYR A 148 -21.58 -5.34 -6.90
N THR A 149 -20.85 -4.28 -6.52
CA THR A 149 -20.20 -3.40 -7.52
C THR A 149 -19.07 -4.12 -8.24
N TYR A 150 -18.36 -5.02 -7.55
CA TYR A 150 -17.36 -5.89 -8.17
C TYR A 150 -18.01 -6.84 -9.17
N GLY A 151 -19.13 -7.48 -8.79
CA GLY A 151 -19.91 -8.31 -9.71
C GLY A 151 -20.31 -7.58 -10.98
N TRP A 152 -20.78 -6.33 -10.84
CA TRP A 152 -21.13 -5.47 -11.99
C TRP A 152 -19.93 -5.13 -12.87
N LEU A 153 -18.79 -4.78 -12.26
CA LEU A 153 -17.52 -4.50 -12.95
C LEU A 153 -17.05 -5.73 -13.72
N ALA A 154 -17.01 -6.89 -13.08
CA ALA A 154 -16.60 -8.15 -13.69
C ALA A 154 -17.51 -8.49 -14.88
N ALA A 155 -18.83 -8.35 -14.74
CA ALA A 155 -19.77 -8.56 -15.83
C ALA A 155 -19.48 -7.63 -17.03
N TYR A 156 -19.26 -6.34 -16.77
CA TYR A 156 -18.95 -5.37 -17.83
C TYR A 156 -17.62 -5.66 -18.54
N LEU A 157 -16.55 -5.98 -17.78
CA LEU A 157 -15.23 -6.27 -18.32
C LEU A 157 -15.21 -7.56 -19.15
N HIS A 158 -15.99 -8.57 -18.77
CA HIS A 158 -16.11 -9.84 -19.51
C HIS A 158 -17.08 -9.77 -20.69
N SER A 159 -17.93 -8.73 -20.76
CA SER A 159 -18.80 -8.49 -21.91
C SER A 159 -17.98 -7.94 -23.07
N ALA A 160 -17.53 -8.82 -23.97
CA ALA A 160 -16.70 -8.43 -25.11
C ALA A 160 -17.31 -7.31 -25.95
N GLU A 161 -18.63 -7.34 -26.18
CA GLU A 161 -19.35 -6.33 -26.94
C GLU A 161 -19.40 -4.99 -26.19
N ALA A 162 -19.82 -5.00 -24.92
CA ALA A 162 -19.97 -3.76 -24.14
C ALA A 162 -18.62 -3.12 -23.80
N TRP A 163 -17.60 -3.94 -23.51
CA TRP A 163 -16.25 -3.48 -23.24
C TRP A 163 -15.54 -2.93 -24.49
N ALA A 164 -15.84 -3.47 -25.67
CA ALA A 164 -15.34 -2.91 -26.93
C ALA A 164 -15.90 -1.52 -27.22
N GLN A 165 -17.08 -1.19 -26.70
CA GLN A 165 -17.74 0.13 -26.85
C GLN A 165 -17.36 1.14 -25.77
N ARG A 166 -16.45 0.80 -24.85
CA ARG A 166 -16.00 1.73 -23.81
C ARG A 166 -15.39 3.00 -24.44
N PRO A 167 -15.41 4.15 -23.73
CA PRO A 167 -14.72 5.34 -24.21
C PRO A 167 -13.25 5.07 -24.54
N ALA A 168 -12.73 5.70 -25.59
CA ALA A 168 -11.34 5.55 -25.98
C ALA A 168 -10.40 5.87 -24.79
N GLY A 169 -9.28 5.17 -24.69
CA GLY A 169 -8.29 5.37 -23.62
C GLY A 169 -8.67 4.82 -22.24
N VAL A 170 -9.89 4.30 -22.05
CA VAL A 170 -10.29 3.66 -20.79
C VAL A 170 -9.64 2.28 -20.66
N THR A 171 -8.95 2.05 -19.54
CA THR A 171 -8.39 0.75 -19.15
C THR A 171 -9.29 0.06 -18.11
N SER A 172 -9.10 -1.25 -17.91
CA SER A 172 -9.78 -1.99 -16.84
C SER A 172 -9.51 -1.38 -15.47
N ASP A 173 -8.25 -1.03 -15.22
CA ASP A 173 -7.77 -0.56 -13.93
C ASP A 173 -8.32 0.83 -13.62
N PHE A 174 -8.37 1.71 -14.62
CA PHE A 174 -8.97 3.03 -14.49
C PHE A 174 -10.45 2.94 -14.12
N LEU A 175 -11.23 2.11 -14.84
CA LEU A 175 -12.64 1.92 -14.54
C LEU A 175 -12.85 1.34 -13.13
N ALA A 176 -12.13 0.27 -12.79
CA ALA A 176 -12.24 -0.38 -11.49
C ALA A 176 -11.93 0.60 -10.36
N THR A 177 -10.86 1.38 -10.50
CA THR A 177 -10.46 2.41 -9.52
C THR A 177 -11.58 3.42 -9.30
N ILE A 178 -12.14 3.98 -10.38
CA ILE A 178 -13.18 5.00 -10.28
C ILE A 178 -14.47 4.45 -9.67
N VAL A 179 -14.94 3.29 -10.12
CA VAL A 179 -16.20 2.71 -9.65
C VAL A 179 -16.09 2.31 -8.18
N ASN A 180 -14.95 1.75 -7.77
CA ASN A 180 -14.70 1.40 -6.38
C ASN A 180 -14.62 2.65 -5.50
N ALA A 181 -13.82 3.66 -5.89
CA ALA A 181 -13.71 4.92 -5.15
C ALA A 181 -15.07 5.62 -5.01
N LEU A 182 -15.86 5.71 -6.10
CA LEU A 182 -17.18 6.33 -6.07
C LEU A 182 -18.14 5.59 -5.14
N SER A 183 -18.14 4.26 -5.17
CA SER A 183 -19.03 3.42 -4.35
C SER A 183 -18.66 3.45 -2.88
N GLU A 184 -17.36 3.40 -2.59
CA GLU A 184 -16.80 3.50 -1.25
C GLU A 184 -17.09 4.88 -0.64
N TRP A 185 -16.64 5.95 -1.27
CA TRP A 185 -16.79 7.31 -0.75
C TRP A 185 -18.24 7.76 -0.64
N ALA A 186 -19.12 7.34 -1.55
CA ALA A 186 -20.55 7.62 -1.41
C ALA A 186 -21.15 7.03 -0.12
N TYR A 187 -20.67 5.86 0.30
CA TYR A 187 -21.14 5.25 1.54
C TYR A 187 -20.46 5.85 2.77
N ASP A 188 -19.16 6.11 2.69
CA ASP A 188 -18.36 6.62 3.80
C ASP A 188 -18.68 8.08 4.14
N GLU A 189 -19.00 8.89 3.13
CA GLU A 189 -19.32 10.31 3.31
C GLU A 189 -20.81 10.56 3.45
N PHE A 190 -21.66 9.79 2.77
CA PHE A 190 -23.09 10.13 2.64
C PHE A 190 -24.05 8.99 3.00
N ARG A 191 -23.53 7.82 3.40
CA ARG A 191 -24.32 6.59 3.60
C ARG A 191 -25.19 6.23 2.39
N LYS A 192 -24.73 6.59 1.18
CA LYS A 192 -25.41 6.24 -0.07
C LYS A 192 -24.75 5.06 -0.72
N THR A 193 -25.57 4.07 -1.03
CA THR A 193 -25.19 2.93 -1.86
C THR A 193 -25.30 3.30 -3.34
N PRO A 194 -24.60 2.61 -4.26
CA PRO A 194 -24.84 2.68 -5.70
C PRO A 194 -26.31 2.57 -6.11
N LYS A 195 -27.12 1.83 -5.34
CA LYS A 195 -28.57 1.74 -5.56
C LYS A 195 -29.36 2.93 -4.99
N SER A 196 -28.71 4.02 -4.57
CA SER A 196 -29.34 5.16 -3.87
C SER A 196 -28.60 6.49 -4.00
N TRP A 197 -27.64 6.60 -4.91
CA TRP A 197 -27.00 7.88 -5.21
C TRP A 197 -28.01 8.93 -5.62
N THR A 198 -27.67 10.18 -5.36
CA THR A 198 -28.43 11.37 -5.77
C THR A 198 -27.52 12.29 -6.57
N LYS A 199 -28.08 13.21 -7.36
CA LYS A 199 -27.29 14.23 -8.08
C LYS A 199 -26.37 15.02 -7.14
N LYS A 200 -26.84 15.35 -5.93
CA LYS A 200 -26.06 16.05 -4.91
C LYS A 200 -24.82 15.27 -4.47
N VAL A 201 -24.96 13.96 -4.25
CA VAL A 201 -23.86 13.08 -3.83
C VAL A 201 -22.84 12.92 -4.95
N LEU A 202 -23.30 12.67 -6.18
CA LEU A 202 -22.41 12.57 -7.34
C LEU A 202 -21.66 13.87 -7.58
N ARG A 203 -22.32 15.03 -7.49
CA ARG A 203 -21.68 16.34 -7.55
C ARG A 203 -20.56 16.45 -6.51
N ALA A 204 -20.90 16.26 -5.24
CA ALA A 204 -19.97 16.45 -4.13
C ALA A 204 -18.74 15.55 -4.24
N LEU A 205 -18.91 14.30 -4.67
CA LEU A 205 -17.79 13.37 -4.86
C LEU A 205 -16.91 13.76 -6.05
N LEU A 206 -17.52 14.01 -7.21
CA LEU A 206 -16.80 14.24 -8.46
C LEU A 206 -16.11 15.60 -8.52
N THR A 207 -16.56 16.60 -7.74
CA THR A 207 -15.90 17.92 -7.65
C THR A 207 -15.08 18.10 -6.36
N GLY A 208 -15.13 17.14 -5.43
CA GLY A 208 -14.42 17.17 -4.14
C GLY A 208 -13.40 16.02 -4.03
N PRO A 209 -13.70 14.93 -3.30
CA PRO A 209 -12.78 13.80 -3.10
C PRO A 209 -12.08 13.28 -4.36
N PHE A 210 -12.74 13.21 -5.51
CA PHE A 210 -12.07 12.82 -6.76
C PHE A 210 -10.97 13.79 -7.18
N MET A 211 -11.15 15.09 -6.92
CA MET A 211 -10.17 16.12 -7.25
C MET A 211 -9.04 16.19 -6.22
N VAL A 212 -9.28 15.81 -4.96
CA VAL A 212 -8.28 15.92 -3.89
C VAL A 212 -7.50 14.61 -3.72
N ASN A 213 -8.20 13.49 -3.68
CA ASN A 213 -7.66 12.21 -3.22
C ASN A 213 -7.20 11.28 -4.35
N MET A 214 -7.53 11.60 -5.61
CA MET A 214 -7.05 10.82 -6.75
C MET A 214 -5.89 11.51 -7.46
N THR A 215 -4.89 10.72 -7.82
CA THR A 215 -3.79 11.14 -8.69
C THR A 215 -4.09 10.69 -10.12
N LEU A 216 -5.00 11.42 -10.79
CA LEU A 216 -5.32 11.18 -12.20
C LEU A 216 -4.65 12.24 -13.09
N SER A 217 -4.27 11.83 -14.31
CA SER A 217 -3.84 12.80 -15.33
C SER A 217 -5.01 13.71 -15.75
N ARG A 218 -4.70 14.83 -16.40
CA ARG A 218 -5.75 15.72 -16.95
C ARG A 218 -6.67 14.96 -17.91
N ASP A 219 -6.10 14.12 -18.75
CA ASP A 219 -6.86 13.32 -19.74
C ASP A 219 -7.75 12.28 -19.05
N ASP A 220 -7.26 11.63 -17.99
CA ASP A 220 -8.04 10.68 -17.20
C ASP A 220 -9.24 11.37 -16.52
N TYR A 221 -9.03 12.56 -15.97
CA TYR A 221 -10.13 13.35 -15.42
C TYR A 221 -11.18 13.72 -16.46
N GLN A 222 -10.77 14.02 -17.70
CA GLN A 222 -11.71 14.26 -18.80
C GLN A 222 -12.49 13.00 -19.19
N ARG A 223 -11.93 11.80 -18.98
CA ARG A 223 -12.59 10.52 -19.25
C ARG A 223 -13.51 10.06 -18.13
N LEU A 224 -13.45 10.67 -16.95
CA LEU A 224 -14.19 10.26 -15.74
C LEU A 224 -15.70 10.12 -16.00
N VAL A 225 -16.34 11.18 -16.49
CA VAL A 225 -17.79 11.22 -16.73
C VAL A 225 -18.23 10.27 -17.87
N PRO A 226 -17.59 10.28 -19.06
CA PRO A 226 -17.91 9.32 -20.12
C PRO A 226 -17.78 7.86 -19.67
N THR A 227 -16.76 7.54 -18.87
CA THR A 227 -16.50 6.18 -18.38
C THR A 227 -17.61 5.70 -17.44
N LEU A 228 -17.99 6.54 -16.46
CA LEU A 228 -19.08 6.24 -15.55
C LEU A 228 -20.42 6.09 -16.28
N LYS A 229 -20.69 6.92 -17.29
CA LYS A 229 -21.91 6.81 -18.11
C LYS A 229 -21.99 5.49 -18.87
N ALA A 230 -20.90 5.07 -19.52
CA ALA A 230 -20.85 3.80 -20.24
C ALA A 230 -21.07 2.59 -19.32
N PHE A 231 -20.40 2.58 -18.16
CA PHE A 231 -20.59 1.53 -17.15
C PHE A 231 -22.03 1.49 -16.62
N LEU A 232 -22.63 2.64 -16.31
CA LEU A 232 -24.00 2.72 -15.82
C LEU A 232 -25.03 2.30 -16.88
N ALA A 233 -24.80 2.63 -18.16
CA ALA A 233 -25.65 2.17 -19.25
C ALA A 233 -25.67 0.63 -19.31
N TYR A 234 -24.51 -0.01 -19.22
CA TYR A 234 -24.40 -1.47 -19.18
C TYR A 234 -25.12 -2.07 -17.97
N THR A 235 -24.82 -1.60 -16.75
CA THR A 235 -25.45 -2.15 -15.53
C THR A 235 -26.97 -1.97 -15.51
N GLY A 236 -27.48 -0.89 -16.11
CA GLY A 236 -28.91 -0.69 -16.31
C GLY A 236 -29.53 -1.71 -17.28
N ALA A 237 -28.90 -1.91 -18.45
CA ALA A 237 -29.36 -2.82 -19.48
C ALA A 237 -29.26 -4.31 -19.05
N HIS A 238 -28.28 -4.65 -18.21
CA HIS A 238 -28.06 -6.01 -17.72
C HIS A 238 -28.91 -6.36 -16.48
N GLY A 239 -29.66 -5.39 -15.92
CA GLY A 239 -30.53 -5.60 -14.75
C GLY A 239 -29.81 -5.60 -13.39
N ASP A 240 -28.49 -5.41 -13.39
CA ASP A 240 -27.64 -5.24 -12.21
C ASP A 240 -28.04 -4.03 -11.37
N LEU A 241 -28.33 -2.93 -12.05
CA LEU A 241 -28.91 -1.72 -11.51
C LEU A 241 -30.29 -1.51 -12.15
N ASN A 242 -31.26 -1.02 -11.38
CA ASN A 242 -32.56 -0.66 -11.94
C ASN A 242 -32.39 0.33 -13.10
N GLU A 243 -32.93 -0.01 -14.28
CA GLU A 243 -32.73 0.75 -15.52
C GLU A 243 -33.08 2.24 -15.39
N LYS A 244 -34.21 2.56 -14.73
CA LYS A 244 -34.59 3.95 -14.49
C LYS A 244 -33.53 4.69 -13.66
N ARG A 245 -32.96 4.04 -12.64
CA ARG A 245 -31.88 4.63 -11.83
C ARG A 245 -30.60 4.82 -12.63
N ALA A 246 -30.21 3.83 -13.43
CA ALA A 246 -29.07 3.95 -14.32
C ALA A 246 -29.23 5.14 -15.28
N ASN A 247 -30.41 5.31 -15.86
CA ASN A 247 -30.75 6.46 -16.71
C ASN A 247 -30.75 7.79 -15.94
N ASP A 248 -31.29 7.82 -14.72
CA ASP A 248 -31.26 9.00 -13.85
C ASP A 248 -29.80 9.40 -13.53
N TYR A 249 -28.90 8.44 -13.25
CA TYR A 249 -27.49 8.70 -13.00
C TYR A 249 -26.75 9.18 -14.24
N GLN A 250 -27.00 8.59 -15.41
CA GLN A 250 -26.42 9.07 -16.67
C GLN A 250 -26.84 10.52 -16.97
N ARG A 251 -28.10 10.88 -16.71
CA ARG A 251 -28.57 12.28 -16.81
C ARG A 251 -27.86 13.17 -15.81
N PHE A 252 -27.74 12.76 -14.54
CA PHE A 252 -27.03 13.54 -13.52
C PHE A 252 -25.57 13.78 -13.91
N LEU A 253 -24.87 12.76 -14.38
CA LEU A 253 -23.47 12.87 -14.82
C LEU A 253 -23.32 13.81 -16.02
N THR A 254 -24.25 13.74 -16.98
CA THR A 254 -24.27 14.66 -18.14
C THR A 254 -24.45 16.11 -17.68
N ASP A 255 -25.39 16.36 -16.77
CA ASP A 255 -25.61 17.71 -16.23
C ASP A 255 -24.42 18.24 -15.41
N LEU A 256 -23.65 17.34 -14.78
CA LEU A 256 -22.51 17.68 -13.92
C LEU A 256 -21.21 17.80 -14.70
N GLU A 257 -21.14 17.30 -15.93
CA GLU A 257 -19.92 17.27 -16.74
C GLU A 257 -19.22 18.64 -16.85
N PRO A 258 -19.92 19.77 -17.12
CA PRO A 258 -19.26 21.08 -17.17
C PRO A 258 -18.64 21.51 -15.84
N GLU A 259 -19.29 21.15 -14.72
CA GLU A 259 -18.83 21.48 -13.37
C GLU A 259 -17.58 20.65 -13.01
N VAL A 260 -17.58 19.36 -13.36
CA VAL A 260 -16.41 18.48 -13.21
C VAL A 260 -15.25 19.00 -14.05
N LEU A 261 -15.48 19.35 -15.32
CA LEU A 261 -14.43 19.90 -16.19
C LEU A 261 -13.88 21.25 -15.69
N ALA A 262 -14.73 22.11 -15.11
CA ALA A 262 -14.28 23.35 -14.47
C ALA A 262 -13.42 23.08 -13.22
N ALA A 263 -13.81 22.10 -12.39
CA ALA A 263 -13.02 21.69 -11.23
C ALA A 263 -11.65 21.11 -11.63
N VAL A 264 -11.63 20.32 -12.71
CA VAL A 264 -10.38 19.82 -13.32
C VAL A 264 -9.54 21.00 -13.80
N GLN A 265 -10.11 21.94 -14.55
CA GLN A 265 -9.38 23.12 -15.00
C GLN A 265 -8.81 23.90 -13.81
N ALA A 266 -9.58 24.13 -12.75
CA ALA A 266 -9.12 24.81 -11.53
C ALA A 266 -7.96 24.06 -10.86
N LYS A 267 -8.09 22.73 -10.65
CA LYS A 267 -7.03 21.87 -10.09
C LYS A 267 -5.72 21.99 -10.88
N PHE A 268 -5.80 22.16 -12.20
CA PHE A 268 -4.62 22.33 -13.06
C PHE A 268 -4.30 23.80 -13.40
N ALA A 269 -5.07 24.78 -12.90
CA ALA A 269 -4.86 26.22 -13.11
C ALA A 269 -4.22 26.90 -11.88
N GLU A 270 -4.28 26.29 -10.70
CA GLU A 270 -3.74 26.82 -9.44
C GLU A 270 -2.19 26.93 -9.38
N LYS A 271 -1.49 26.75 -10.50
CA LYS A 271 -0.10 27.18 -10.63
C LYS A 271 -0.08 28.59 -11.24
N ALA A 272 0.17 29.58 -10.39
CA ALA A 272 0.62 30.91 -10.82
C ALA A 272 1.74 30.79 -11.87
N PRO A 273 1.93 31.77 -12.78
CA PRO A 273 3.03 31.73 -13.72
C PRO A 273 4.34 31.54 -12.96
N LEU A 274 4.88 30.33 -13.11
CA LEU A 274 6.12 29.87 -12.51
C LEU A 274 7.22 30.89 -12.80
N SER A 275 8.02 31.21 -11.77
CA SER A 275 9.23 32.02 -11.92
C SER A 275 10.14 31.43 -13.00
N ALA A 276 11.07 32.19 -13.58
CA ALA A 276 11.99 31.67 -14.60
C ALA A 276 12.77 30.41 -14.14
N THR A 277 12.94 30.23 -12.83
CA THR A 277 13.52 29.04 -12.19
C THR A 277 12.58 27.83 -12.20
N GLU A 278 11.28 28.07 -12.11
CA GLU A 278 10.22 27.07 -12.15
C GLU A 278 9.74 26.78 -13.59
N GLN A 279 9.92 27.71 -14.54
CA GLN A 279 9.73 27.43 -15.97
C GLN A 279 10.79 26.45 -16.50
N ILE A 280 12.03 26.52 -15.99
CA ILE A 280 13.05 25.47 -16.20
C ILE A 280 12.61 24.13 -15.57
N ALA A 281 11.72 24.18 -14.58
CA ALA A 281 11.23 23.01 -13.87
C ALA A 281 10.02 22.31 -14.53
N GLU A 282 9.22 23.04 -15.29
CA GLU A 282 7.99 22.54 -15.94
C GLU A 282 8.18 22.20 -17.43
N THR A 283 9.29 22.64 -18.04
CA THR A 283 9.68 22.16 -19.37
C THR A 283 9.84 20.64 -19.36
N ALA A 284 9.35 20.00 -20.43
CA ALA A 284 9.36 18.55 -20.70
C ALA A 284 10.56 17.79 -20.09
N PRO A 285 10.44 16.49 -19.75
CA PRO A 285 11.49 15.67 -19.14
C PRO A 285 12.91 15.89 -19.72
N ASP A 286 12.99 16.14 -21.03
CA ASP A 286 14.23 16.41 -21.78
C ASP A 286 14.96 17.70 -21.37
N SER A 287 14.24 18.76 -20.98
CA SER A 287 14.80 20.04 -20.54
C SER A 287 15.40 19.96 -19.13
N LEU A 288 14.77 19.17 -18.26
CA LEU A 288 15.26 18.93 -16.90
C LEU A 288 16.57 18.13 -16.92
N LEU A 289 16.66 17.12 -17.79
CA LEU A 289 17.91 16.39 -18.02
C LEU A 289 18.99 17.32 -18.60
N ALA A 290 18.63 18.23 -19.50
CA ALA A 290 19.56 19.25 -20.01
C ALA A 290 20.04 20.22 -18.90
N ALA A 291 19.20 20.52 -17.91
CA ALA A 291 19.53 21.36 -16.76
C ALA A 291 20.11 20.60 -15.55
N ALA A 292 20.14 19.26 -15.58
CA ALA A 292 20.45 18.39 -14.45
C ALA A 292 21.80 18.70 -13.82
N ALA A 293 22.84 18.91 -14.63
CA ALA A 293 24.19 19.22 -14.16
C ALA A 293 24.21 20.49 -13.28
N THR A 294 23.44 21.51 -13.65
CA THR A 294 23.37 22.77 -12.90
C THR A 294 22.62 22.59 -11.57
N LEU A 295 21.52 21.83 -11.56
CA LEU A 295 20.77 21.53 -10.34
C LEU A 295 21.59 20.69 -9.36
N LEU A 296 22.25 19.64 -9.86
CA LEU A 296 23.08 18.74 -9.06
C LEU A 296 24.35 19.40 -8.50
N ALA A 297 24.84 20.47 -9.14
CA ALA A 297 25.99 21.23 -8.68
C ALA A 297 25.67 22.25 -7.57
N ASP A 298 24.39 22.60 -7.37
CA ASP A 298 23.95 23.61 -6.39
C ASP A 298 22.91 23.01 -5.44
N PRO A 299 23.33 22.57 -4.23
CA PRO A 299 22.43 21.96 -3.25
C PRO A 299 21.21 22.84 -2.92
N LYS A 300 21.34 24.17 -2.91
CA LYS A 300 20.21 25.05 -2.59
C LYS A 300 19.15 25.04 -3.68
N LYS A 301 19.58 25.03 -4.95
CA LYS A 301 18.67 24.92 -6.09
C LYS A 301 18.00 23.55 -6.14
N LEU A 302 18.74 22.49 -5.81
CA LEU A 302 18.18 21.14 -5.71
C LEU A 302 17.08 21.07 -4.65
N VAL A 303 17.31 21.59 -3.44
CA VAL A 303 16.31 21.65 -2.36
C VAL A 303 15.06 22.42 -2.81
N ALA A 304 15.24 23.60 -3.41
CA ALA A 304 14.11 24.38 -3.91
C ALA A 304 13.33 23.65 -5.02
N ALA A 305 14.05 22.99 -5.94
CA ALA A 305 13.45 22.20 -7.01
C ALA A 305 12.73 20.94 -6.50
N ALA A 306 13.22 20.35 -5.41
CA ALA A 306 12.60 19.22 -4.72
C ALA A 306 11.29 19.65 -4.05
N ALA A 307 11.28 20.76 -3.32
CA ALA A 307 10.09 21.28 -2.65
C ALA A 307 8.93 21.58 -3.62
N VAL A 308 9.22 22.13 -4.80
CA VAL A 308 8.19 22.40 -5.84
C VAL A 308 7.63 21.12 -6.47
N ARG A 309 8.39 20.01 -6.40
CA ARG A 309 8.01 18.70 -6.96
C ARG A 309 7.64 17.68 -5.89
N ASP A 310 7.46 18.16 -4.67
CA ASP A 310 6.99 17.33 -3.58
C ASP A 310 5.63 16.72 -4.00
N PRO A 311 5.49 15.39 -4.02
CA PRO A 311 4.25 14.73 -4.36
C PRO A 311 3.19 14.87 -3.26
N ASP A 312 3.57 15.28 -2.06
CA ASP A 312 2.71 15.46 -0.89
C ASP A 312 3.00 16.79 -0.15
N PRO A 313 2.82 17.95 -0.81
CA PRO A 313 3.15 19.25 -0.23
C PRO A 313 2.27 19.62 0.97
N GLU A 314 1.09 19.00 1.08
CA GLU A 314 0.15 19.16 2.19
C GLU A 314 0.52 18.31 3.42
N GLN A 315 1.58 17.52 3.33
CA GLN A 315 2.12 16.69 4.42
C GLN A 315 1.15 15.61 4.94
N ASN A 316 0.37 15.00 4.04
CA ASN A 316 -0.55 13.91 4.40
C ASN A 316 0.18 12.71 5.03
N TYR A 317 1.47 12.51 4.71
CA TYR A 317 2.34 11.52 5.35
C TYR A 317 2.42 11.63 6.89
N LEU A 318 2.09 12.79 7.47
CA LEU A 318 2.05 12.99 8.92
C LEU A 318 0.80 12.40 9.58
N GLU A 319 -0.24 12.14 8.80
CA GLU A 319 -1.52 11.58 9.26
C GLU A 319 -1.58 10.07 9.10
N HIS A 320 -0.63 9.49 8.35
CA HIS A 320 -0.53 8.04 8.18
C HIS A 320 -0.29 7.32 9.51
N GLN A 321 -0.76 6.08 9.59
CA GLN A 321 -0.52 5.23 10.75
C GLN A 321 0.97 5.05 11.00
N HIS A 322 1.42 5.42 12.19
CA HIS A 322 2.81 5.33 12.59
C HIS A 322 2.95 4.68 13.97
N VAL A 323 4.06 3.99 14.20
CA VAL A 323 4.37 3.48 15.54
C VAL A 323 4.66 4.66 16.47
N ALA A 324 3.97 4.75 17.60
CA ALA A 324 4.18 5.85 18.54
C ALA A 324 5.59 5.83 19.17
N LYS A 325 6.12 4.62 19.39
CA LYS A 325 7.42 4.38 20.01
C LYS A 325 7.98 3.03 19.56
N GLN A 326 9.29 2.99 19.31
CA GLN A 326 10.03 1.77 19.04
C GLN A 326 11.40 1.84 19.72
N SER A 327 11.67 0.87 20.60
CA SER A 327 12.87 0.86 21.43
C SER A 327 13.06 2.18 22.19
N ALA A 328 14.16 2.91 21.94
CA ALA A 328 14.45 4.21 22.54
C ALA A 328 13.86 5.41 21.77
N HIS A 329 13.34 5.18 20.55
CA HIS A 329 12.85 6.23 19.67
C HIS A 329 11.34 6.42 19.85
N LYS A 330 10.90 7.67 19.76
CA LYS A 330 9.49 8.06 19.70
C LYS A 330 9.24 8.74 18.37
N TRP A 331 8.03 8.59 17.84
CA TRP A 331 7.64 9.35 16.67
C TRP A 331 7.71 10.85 16.96
N GLN A 332 8.27 11.60 16.02
CA GLN A 332 8.41 13.05 16.10
C GLN A 332 8.04 13.67 14.75
N ARG A 333 7.06 14.59 14.77
CA ARG A 333 6.57 15.30 13.59
C ARG A 333 7.69 16.01 12.82
N GLN A 334 8.53 16.77 13.52
CA GLN A 334 9.64 17.51 12.89
C GLN A 334 10.66 16.59 12.22
N ARG A 335 10.88 15.40 12.81
CA ARG A 335 11.76 14.40 12.22
C ARG A 335 11.13 13.72 11.02
N ALA A 336 9.81 13.48 11.03
CA ALA A 336 9.06 13.00 9.86
C ALA A 336 9.21 13.97 8.68
N ILE A 337 8.98 15.27 8.91
CA ILE A 337 9.12 16.33 7.89
C ILE A 337 10.55 16.32 7.31
N ALA A 338 11.57 16.30 8.17
CA ALA A 338 12.95 16.29 7.71
C ALA A 338 13.29 15.03 6.89
N ILE A 339 12.73 13.88 7.24
CA ILE A 339 12.95 12.60 6.54
C ILE A 339 12.23 12.61 5.18
N HIS A 340 11.00 13.10 5.13
CA HIS A 340 10.24 13.27 3.90
C HIS A 340 10.99 14.18 2.92
N THR A 341 11.42 15.36 3.37
CA THR A 341 12.21 16.30 2.56
C THR A 341 13.49 15.63 2.02
N GLN A 342 14.21 14.85 2.85
CA GLN A 342 15.36 14.07 2.38
C GLN A 342 14.98 13.03 1.32
N GLY A 343 13.84 12.37 1.48
CA GLY A 343 13.31 11.42 0.51
C GLY A 343 13.02 12.07 -0.84
N VAL A 344 12.33 13.22 -0.84
CA VAL A 344 12.02 13.98 -2.07
C VAL A 344 13.30 14.47 -2.76
N GLU A 345 14.26 15.02 -2.02
CA GLU A 345 15.56 15.46 -2.57
C GLU A 345 16.35 14.30 -3.19
N ALA A 346 16.43 13.16 -2.49
CA ALA A 346 17.13 11.98 -2.97
C ALA A 346 16.45 11.38 -4.21
N ALA A 347 15.12 11.36 -4.23
CA ALA A 347 14.36 10.84 -5.36
C ALA A 347 14.45 11.74 -6.60
N LEU A 348 14.43 13.06 -6.43
CA LEU A 348 14.70 13.99 -7.53
C LEU A 348 16.13 13.80 -8.06
N THR A 349 17.10 13.65 -7.18
CA THR A 349 18.50 13.38 -7.56
C THR A 349 18.63 12.07 -8.34
N LEU A 350 17.92 11.03 -7.90
CA LEU A 350 17.85 9.75 -8.58
C LEU A 350 17.30 9.90 -10.00
N TRP A 351 16.18 10.60 -10.18
CA TRP A 351 15.64 10.87 -11.51
C TRP A 351 16.62 11.63 -12.40
N LEU A 352 17.25 12.68 -11.88
CA LEU A 352 18.24 13.48 -12.62
C LEU A 352 19.52 12.71 -12.98
N ARG A 353 19.82 11.62 -12.26
CA ARG A 353 20.98 10.74 -12.46
C ARG A 353 20.59 9.35 -12.94
N GLN A 354 19.46 9.21 -13.62
CA GLN A 354 18.97 7.90 -14.08
C GLN A 354 19.93 7.16 -15.04
N ALA A 355 20.89 7.87 -15.65
CA ALA A 355 21.95 7.28 -16.45
C ALA A 355 22.99 6.52 -15.59
N ASP A 356 23.26 7.01 -14.38
CA ASP A 356 24.20 6.40 -13.42
C ASP A 356 23.48 5.41 -12.48
N HIS A 357 22.20 5.69 -12.21
CA HIS A 357 21.34 4.97 -11.28
C HIS A 357 20.10 4.48 -12.02
N PRO A 358 20.14 3.29 -12.64
CA PRO A 358 19.09 2.86 -13.56
C PRO A 358 17.74 2.72 -12.85
N LEU A 359 16.72 3.34 -13.43
CA LEU A 359 15.34 3.22 -13.00
C LEU A 359 14.59 2.17 -13.84
N PRO A 360 13.46 1.64 -13.34
CA PRO A 360 12.63 0.76 -14.14
C PRO A 360 12.07 1.47 -15.37
N GLN A 361 11.83 0.70 -16.43
CA GLN A 361 11.33 1.25 -17.69
C GLN A 361 9.96 1.92 -17.49
N GLY A 362 9.79 3.10 -18.09
CA GLY A 362 8.53 3.84 -18.05
C GLY A 362 8.30 4.65 -16.77
N TRP A 363 9.22 4.59 -15.81
CA TRP A 363 9.19 5.50 -14.67
C TRP A 363 9.55 6.91 -15.14
N ASP A 364 8.72 7.87 -14.77
CA ASP A 364 8.98 9.29 -14.98
C ASP A 364 9.40 9.97 -13.67
N ALA A 365 9.62 11.29 -13.72
CA ALA A 365 9.99 12.09 -12.56
C ALA A 365 8.99 11.96 -11.42
N GLN A 366 7.69 12.06 -11.71
CA GLN A 366 6.64 12.09 -10.70
C GLN A 366 6.54 10.74 -10.00
N MET A 367 6.54 9.64 -10.77
CA MET A 367 6.50 8.28 -10.25
C MET A 367 7.76 7.99 -9.42
N THR A 368 8.93 8.41 -9.90
CA THR A 368 10.19 8.22 -9.17
C THR A 368 10.18 8.97 -7.85
N ILE A 369 9.80 10.25 -7.86
CA ILE A 369 9.76 11.08 -6.65
C ILE A 369 8.73 10.53 -5.66
N GLY A 370 7.49 10.30 -6.10
CA GLY A 370 6.40 9.74 -5.29
C GLY A 370 6.73 8.41 -4.64
N ASN A 371 7.18 7.43 -5.42
CA ASN A 371 7.44 6.10 -4.90
C ASN A 371 8.63 6.09 -3.93
N MET A 372 9.67 6.87 -4.21
CA MET A 372 10.89 6.84 -3.40
C MET A 372 10.76 7.69 -2.12
N SER A 373 10.11 8.86 -2.16
CA SER A 373 9.81 9.60 -0.93
C SER A 373 8.85 8.81 -0.04
N GLY A 374 7.79 8.23 -0.63
CA GLY A 374 6.85 7.37 0.08
C GLY A 374 7.51 6.13 0.70
N PHE A 375 8.51 5.53 0.04
CA PHE A 375 9.30 4.46 0.64
C PHE A 375 10.03 4.94 1.90
N VAL A 376 10.72 6.08 1.83
CA VAL A 376 11.45 6.65 2.99
C VAL A 376 10.48 6.97 4.14
N ASP A 377 9.31 7.52 3.85
CA ASP A 377 8.26 7.82 4.83
C ASP A 377 7.69 6.56 5.48
N LEU A 378 7.47 5.50 4.68
CA LEU A 378 7.06 4.19 5.18
C LEU A 378 8.05 3.66 6.22
N LEU A 379 9.36 3.81 5.96
CA LEU A 379 10.37 3.29 6.89
C LEU A 379 10.38 4.06 8.20
N TYR A 380 10.22 5.38 8.14
CA TYR A 380 10.15 6.17 9.35
C TYR A 380 8.84 5.93 10.12
N SER A 381 7.69 5.89 9.45
CA SER A 381 6.40 5.66 10.10
C SER A 381 6.31 4.29 10.79
N GLN A 382 6.89 3.24 10.19
CA GLN A 382 6.82 1.88 10.73
C GLN A 382 7.97 1.52 11.67
N TYR A 383 9.16 2.10 11.46
CA TYR A 383 10.37 1.69 12.18
C TYR A 383 11.08 2.81 12.96
N LEU A 384 10.63 4.07 12.82
CA LEU A 384 11.26 5.27 13.39
C LEU A 384 12.74 5.45 13.01
N VAL A 385 13.15 4.92 11.85
CA VAL A 385 14.53 5.02 11.34
C VAL A 385 14.64 6.02 10.21
N ALA A 386 15.68 6.84 10.23
CA ALA A 386 16.07 7.66 9.09
C ALA A 386 17.04 6.89 8.19
N PRO A 387 17.33 7.35 6.95
CA PRO A 387 18.30 6.71 6.07
C PRO A 387 19.62 6.35 6.74
N ALA A 388 20.22 7.28 7.49
CA ALA A 388 21.47 7.06 8.21
C ALA A 388 21.43 5.91 9.23
N ASP A 389 20.24 5.54 9.68
CA ASP A 389 19.98 4.51 10.69
C ASP A 389 19.51 3.19 10.07
N TRP A 390 19.45 3.07 8.73
CA TRP A 390 19.03 1.84 8.07
C TRP A 390 20.00 0.68 8.32
N GLU A 391 19.43 -0.47 8.66
CA GLU A 391 20.14 -1.71 8.97
C GLU A 391 19.83 -2.82 7.97
N ASN A 392 20.77 -3.76 7.81
CA ASN A 392 20.64 -4.88 6.89
C ASN A 392 19.43 -5.77 7.18
N ALA A 393 19.11 -6.01 8.47
CA ALA A 393 17.98 -6.85 8.85
C ALA A 393 16.66 -6.25 8.34
N PHE A 394 16.48 -4.95 8.58
CA PHE A 394 15.28 -4.23 8.15
C PHE A 394 15.10 -4.25 6.61
N LEU A 395 16.15 -3.94 5.82
CA LEU A 395 16.04 -3.97 4.34
C LEU A 395 15.83 -5.40 3.81
N ARG A 396 16.38 -6.41 4.49
CA ARG A 396 16.18 -7.81 4.13
C ARG A 396 14.72 -8.23 4.29
N ASP A 397 14.12 -7.89 5.43
CA ASP A 397 12.73 -8.22 5.72
C ASP A 397 11.79 -7.53 4.71
N PHE A 398 12.03 -6.23 4.43
CA PHE A 398 11.27 -5.51 3.41
C PHE A 398 11.44 -6.13 2.02
N GLY A 399 12.68 -6.48 1.65
CA GLY A 399 12.97 -7.07 0.35
C GLY A 399 12.36 -8.45 0.16
N GLU A 400 12.40 -9.29 1.19
CA GLU A 400 11.74 -10.59 1.21
C GLU A 400 10.23 -10.43 1.05
N TRP A 401 9.63 -9.51 1.81
CA TRP A 401 8.22 -9.18 1.66
C TRP A 401 7.90 -8.72 0.24
N SER A 402 8.67 -7.79 -0.34
CA SER A 402 8.41 -7.28 -1.69
C SER A 402 8.47 -8.42 -2.72
N ARG A 403 9.51 -9.28 -2.68
CA ARG A 403 9.62 -10.45 -3.56
C ARG A 403 8.47 -11.45 -3.43
N GLN A 404 7.95 -11.64 -2.21
CA GLN A 404 6.86 -12.59 -1.97
C GLN A 404 5.48 -12.01 -2.31
N LYS A 405 5.32 -10.69 -2.26
CA LYS A 405 4.01 -10.03 -2.29
C LYS A 405 3.73 -9.26 -3.57
N GLN A 406 4.75 -8.89 -4.34
CA GLN A 406 4.58 -8.10 -5.55
C GLN A 406 5.04 -8.89 -6.79
N PRO A 407 4.13 -9.14 -7.75
CA PRO A 407 4.43 -9.89 -8.99
C PRO A 407 5.58 -9.28 -9.80
N ASP A 408 5.81 -7.97 -9.66
CA ASP A 408 6.90 -7.22 -10.31
C ASP A 408 7.79 -6.47 -9.28
N SER A 409 8.11 -7.15 -8.18
CA SER A 409 9.04 -6.61 -7.18
C SER A 409 10.40 -6.25 -7.75
N GLY A 410 10.81 -6.83 -8.88
CA GLY A 410 12.10 -6.57 -9.52
C GLY A 410 12.30 -5.09 -9.84
N ALA A 411 11.31 -4.46 -10.47
CA ALA A 411 11.34 -3.03 -10.76
C ALA A 411 11.46 -2.18 -9.49
N GLN A 412 10.62 -2.45 -8.49
CA GLN A 412 10.64 -1.70 -7.23
C GLN A 412 11.99 -1.85 -6.49
N LEU A 413 12.51 -3.08 -6.39
CA LEU A 413 13.78 -3.37 -5.72
C LEU A 413 14.97 -2.76 -6.46
N GLN A 414 14.91 -2.67 -7.80
CA GLN A 414 15.88 -1.93 -8.59
C GLN A 414 15.84 -0.44 -8.24
N ALA A 415 14.65 0.19 -8.24
CA ALA A 415 14.51 1.61 -7.91
C ALA A 415 15.03 1.92 -6.49
N ILE A 416 14.71 1.08 -5.49
CA ILE A 416 15.21 1.25 -4.11
C ILE A 416 16.73 1.04 -4.04
N THR A 417 17.28 0.08 -4.81
CA THR A 417 18.75 -0.10 -4.90
C THR A 417 19.42 1.15 -5.44
N SER A 418 18.85 1.75 -6.49
CA SER A 418 19.33 3.00 -7.09
C SER A 418 19.21 4.18 -6.11
N LEU A 419 18.11 4.27 -5.36
CA LEU A 419 17.95 5.25 -4.27
C LEU A 419 19.04 5.12 -3.21
N ILE A 420 19.39 3.89 -2.79
CA ILE A 420 20.48 3.65 -1.83
C ILE A 420 21.82 4.20 -2.36
N GLY A 421 22.09 4.03 -3.67
CA GLY A 421 23.26 4.59 -4.33
C GLY A 421 23.31 6.12 -4.19
N VAL A 422 22.21 6.79 -4.51
CA VAL A 422 22.07 8.25 -4.40
C VAL A 422 22.21 8.74 -2.95
N LEU A 423 21.55 8.07 -1.99
CA LEU A 423 21.67 8.41 -0.57
C LEU A 423 23.12 8.31 -0.06
N ALA A 424 23.91 7.36 -0.57
CA ALA A 424 25.33 7.25 -0.26
C ALA A 424 26.17 8.38 -0.87
N GLU A 425 25.87 8.81 -2.10
CA GLU A 425 26.50 9.96 -2.74
C GLU A 425 26.23 11.25 -1.97
N MET A 426 24.99 11.43 -1.52
CA MET A 426 24.54 12.54 -0.66
C MET A 426 25.08 12.48 0.78
N LYS A 427 25.85 11.44 1.13
CA LYS A 427 26.40 11.20 2.48
C LYS A 427 25.34 11.01 3.56
N LEU A 428 24.12 10.63 3.18
CA LEU A 428 23.07 10.20 4.10
C LEU A 428 23.27 8.74 4.52
N LEU A 429 23.96 7.95 3.69
CA LEU A 429 24.47 6.63 4.03
C LEU A 429 25.99 6.63 4.07
N ASN A 430 26.56 5.84 4.97
CA ASN A 430 27.99 5.58 4.97
C ASN A 430 28.36 4.52 3.90
N GLN A 431 29.65 4.42 3.56
CA GLN A 431 30.13 3.49 2.53
C GLN A 431 29.79 2.02 2.84
N ARG A 432 29.78 1.63 4.12
CA ARG A 432 29.41 0.26 4.50
C ARG A 432 27.93 0.00 4.20
N GLN A 433 27.04 0.91 4.57
CA GLN A 433 25.61 0.82 4.25
C GLN A 433 25.38 0.75 2.73
N ALA A 434 26.05 1.61 1.97
CA ALA A 434 25.94 1.64 0.51
C ALA A 434 26.26 0.28 -0.16
N LEU A 435 27.19 -0.48 0.41
CA LEU A 435 27.57 -1.81 -0.10
C LEU A 435 26.69 -2.94 0.46
N GLN A 436 26.19 -2.81 1.69
CA GLN A 436 25.50 -3.91 2.39
C GLN A 436 23.98 -3.89 2.18
N LEU A 437 23.36 -2.70 2.16
CA LEU A 437 21.91 -2.58 2.09
C LEU A 437 21.31 -3.11 0.77
N PRO A 438 21.91 -2.88 -0.42
CA PRO A 438 21.38 -3.46 -1.66
C PRO A 438 21.38 -4.99 -1.66
N ALA A 439 22.46 -5.60 -1.16
CA ALA A 439 22.55 -7.06 -1.04
C ALA A 439 21.51 -7.59 -0.06
N ALA A 440 21.34 -6.93 1.10
CA ALA A 440 20.31 -7.28 2.07
C ALA A 440 18.91 -7.20 1.44
N LEU A 441 18.60 -6.09 0.78
CA LEU A 441 17.34 -5.83 0.09
C LEU A 441 17.03 -6.91 -0.95
N LYS A 442 18.03 -7.38 -1.71
CA LYS A 442 17.86 -8.44 -2.72
C LYS A 442 17.81 -9.86 -2.16
N GLY A 443 18.03 -10.03 -0.85
CA GLY A 443 18.15 -11.35 -0.22
C GLY A 443 19.47 -12.06 -0.54
N GLU A 444 20.48 -11.31 -0.99
CA GLU A 444 21.81 -11.82 -1.30
C GLU A 444 22.67 -11.93 -0.04
N THR A 445 23.83 -12.59 -0.19
CA THR A 445 24.82 -12.64 0.89
C THR A 445 25.39 -11.24 1.12
N VAL A 446 25.20 -10.70 2.32
CA VAL A 446 25.67 -9.36 2.67
C VAL A 446 27.21 -9.36 2.74
N PRO A 447 27.90 -8.52 1.95
CA PRO A 447 29.35 -8.51 1.92
C PRO A 447 29.90 -8.10 3.29
N ASN A 448 30.92 -8.81 3.76
CA ASN A 448 31.65 -8.43 4.97
C ASN A 448 32.60 -7.27 4.63
N VAL A 449 32.12 -6.04 4.85
CA VAL A 449 32.93 -4.83 4.68
C VAL A 449 33.71 -4.62 5.99
N PRO A 450 35.05 -4.72 5.98
CA PRO A 450 35.84 -4.52 7.19
C PRO A 450 35.53 -3.15 7.78
N GLN A 451 35.35 -3.07 9.10
CA GLN A 451 35.28 -1.77 9.73
C GLN A 451 36.58 -1.01 9.45
N PRO A 452 36.52 0.32 9.21
CA PRO A 452 37.72 1.12 9.09
C PRO A 452 38.62 0.82 10.29
N THR A 453 39.79 0.24 10.03
CA THR A 453 40.74 -0.09 11.09
C THR A 453 41.01 1.22 11.81
N LYS A 454 40.56 1.36 13.07
CA LYS A 454 40.84 2.56 13.86
C LYS A 454 42.35 2.72 13.85
N VAL A 455 42.84 3.65 13.04
CA VAL A 455 44.27 3.94 12.97
C VAL A 455 44.60 4.42 14.38
N LYS A 456 45.36 3.60 15.13
CA LYS A 456 45.91 3.98 16.43
C LYS A 456 47.02 5.02 16.21
N GLY A 457 46.72 6.11 15.52
CA GLY A 457 47.49 7.32 15.62
C GLY A 457 47.44 7.73 17.09
N LYS A 458 48.59 8.07 17.68
CA LYS A 458 48.63 8.67 19.03
C LYS A 458 47.74 9.92 18.97
N ALA A 459 46.48 9.79 19.39
CA ALA A 459 45.57 10.92 19.50
C ALA A 459 46.21 11.88 20.49
N ILE A 460 46.88 12.91 19.96
CA ILE A 460 47.51 13.94 20.76
C ILE A 460 46.33 14.69 21.37
N SER A 461 46.13 14.57 22.69
CA SER A 461 45.02 15.27 23.34
C SER A 461 45.05 16.75 22.95
N MET A 462 43.89 17.39 22.82
CA MET A 462 43.77 18.82 22.52
C MET A 462 44.68 19.68 23.41
N LYS A 463 44.89 19.24 24.67
CA LYS A 463 45.83 19.87 25.61
C LYS A 463 47.29 19.76 25.14
N LYS A 464 47.72 18.59 24.68
CA LYS A 464 49.07 18.36 24.14
C LYS A 464 49.26 19.05 22.77
N ALA A 465 48.22 19.12 21.94
CA ALA A 465 48.23 19.89 20.68
C ALA A 465 48.38 21.40 20.92
N ARG A 466 47.61 21.98 21.85
CA ARG A 466 47.75 23.39 22.27
C ARG A 466 49.14 23.69 22.83
N ARG A 467 49.73 22.75 23.59
CA ARG A 467 51.08 22.91 24.17
C ARG A 467 52.18 22.86 23.10
N LEU A 468 52.00 22.05 22.05
CA LEU A 468 52.91 22.00 20.90
C LEU A 468 52.80 23.26 20.03
N LEU A 469 51.59 23.81 19.84
CA LEU A 469 51.38 25.06 19.11
C LEU A 469 52.06 26.25 19.80
N LYS A 470 51.92 26.38 21.13
CA LYS A 470 52.60 27.46 21.90
C LYS A 470 54.13 27.39 21.82
N ARG A 471 54.71 26.19 21.64
CA ARG A 471 56.17 26.01 21.55
C ARG A 471 56.74 26.27 20.15
N LYS A 472 55.90 26.38 19.12
CA LYS A 472 56.32 26.70 17.74
C LYS A 472 56.22 28.19 17.39
N GLN A 473 55.79 29.04 18.32
CA GLN A 473 55.65 30.50 18.12
C GLN A 473 56.87 31.31 18.61
N HIS A 474 58.04 30.67 18.76
CA HIS A 474 59.28 31.34 19.14
C HIS A 474 60.36 31.13 18.09
#